data_AF-A0A358SPI5-F1
#
_entry.id   AF-A0A358SPI5-F1
#
_cell.length_a   1.000
_cell.length_b   1.000
_cell.length_c   1.000
_cell.angle_alpha   90.00
_cell.angle_beta   90.00
_cell.angle_gamma   90.00
#
_symmetry.space_group_name_H-M   'P 1'
#
loop_
_entity.id
_entity.type
_entity.pdbx_description
1 polymer ?
#
loop_
_entity_poly.entity_id
_entity_poly.type
_entity_poly.pdbx_seq_one_letter_code
_entity_poly.pdbx_strand_id
1 'polypeptide(L)'
;VGVAAWRLGAGRARKEDPVSAAAGVICLAKPGEQVSRGQPVLELRADDEFRFGRAAGALAGAIEIGAEPPEPGPVVLARIGP
;
A
#
# COMPACT_ATOMS: atom_id res chain seq x y z
N VAL A 1 3.92 1.16 2.08
CA VAL A 1 3.00 0.41 1.18
C VAL A 1 3.68 -0.13 -0.07
N GLY A 2 4.35 0.69 -0.90
CA GLY A 2 4.98 0.22 -2.16
C GLY A 2 5.97 -0.94 -1.98
N VAL A 3 6.79 -0.92 -0.92
CA VAL A 3 7.71 -2.03 -0.57
C VAL A 3 6.95 -3.33 -0.28
N ALA A 4 5.78 -3.25 0.37
CA ALA A 4 4.96 -4.43 0.64
C ALA A 4 4.40 -5.03 -0.66
N ALA A 5 3.88 -4.18 -1.56
CA ALA A 5 3.42 -4.62 -2.89
C ALA A 5 4.56 -5.28 -3.69
N TRP A 6 5.76 -4.70 -3.67
CA TRP A 6 6.94 -5.30 -4.31
C TRP A 6 7.29 -6.67 -3.72
N ARG A 7 7.27 -6.81 -2.39
CA ARG A 7 7.49 -8.11 -1.70
C ARG A 7 6.43 -9.15 -2.00
N LEU A 8 5.22 -8.75 -2.36
CA LEU A 8 4.14 -9.65 -2.83
C LEU A 8 4.37 -10.13 -4.27
N GLY A 9 5.20 -9.43 -5.06
CA GLY A 9 5.50 -9.78 -6.45
C GLY A 9 5.07 -8.72 -7.48
N ALA A 10 4.57 -7.57 -7.03
CA ALA A 10 4.09 -6.49 -7.90
C ALA A 10 5.22 -5.64 -8.51
N GLY A 11 6.44 -6.17 -8.56
CA GLY A 11 7.58 -5.49 -9.16
C GLY A 11 8.80 -6.40 -9.23
N ARG A 12 9.94 -5.83 -9.64
CA ARG A 12 11.14 -6.59 -9.99
C ARG A 12 12.29 -6.29 -9.04
N ALA A 13 13.08 -7.30 -8.64
CA ALA A 13 14.30 -7.06 -7.87
C ALA A 13 15.51 -6.80 -8.77
N ARG A 14 15.49 -7.40 -9.96
CA ARG A 14 16.42 -7.17 -11.08
C ARG A 14 15.65 -6.87 -12.34
N LYS A 15 16.31 -6.31 -13.36
CA LYS A 15 15.64 -5.87 -14.60
C LYS A 15 14.86 -7.00 -15.27
N GLU A 16 15.41 -8.20 -15.23
CA GLU A 16 14.92 -9.42 -15.90
C GLU A 16 13.84 -10.18 -15.12
N ASP A 17 13.62 -9.89 -13.83
CA ASP A 17 12.68 -10.67 -13.01
C ASP A 17 11.23 -10.53 -13.52
N PRO A 18 10.45 -11.61 -13.48
CA PRO A 18 9.04 -11.55 -13.81
C PRO A 18 8.26 -10.75 -12.76
N VAL A 19 7.17 -10.13 -13.20
CA VAL A 19 6.20 -9.45 -12.31
C VAL A 19 4.93 -10.27 -12.27
N SER A 20 4.39 -10.48 -11.07
CA SER A 20 3.05 -11.01 -10.93
C SER A 20 2.03 -9.90 -11.17
N ALA A 21 1.19 -10.06 -12.19
CA ALA A 21 0.12 -9.12 -12.49
C ALA A 21 -1.03 -9.17 -11.48
N ALA A 22 -1.16 -10.29 -10.74
CA ALA A 22 -2.19 -10.46 -9.71
C ALA A 22 -1.73 -9.95 -8.33
N ALA A 23 -0.42 -9.81 -8.12
CA ALA A 23 0.13 -9.35 -6.86
C ALA A 23 -0.04 -7.84 -6.66
N GLY A 24 -0.28 -7.43 -5.41
CA GLY A 24 -0.41 -6.01 -5.08
C GLY A 24 -1.07 -5.76 -3.73
N VAL A 25 -1.33 -4.48 -3.46
CA VAL A 25 -2.06 -4.03 -2.29
C VAL A 25 -3.22 -3.14 -2.74
N ILE A 26 -4.43 -3.45 -2.29
CA ILE A 26 -5.60 -2.58 -2.49
C ILE A 26 -5.81 -1.79 -1.20
N CYS A 27 -5.82 -0.46 -1.32
CA CYS A 27 -6.22 0.41 -0.22
C CYS A 27 -7.75 0.51 -0.17
N LEU A 28 -8.34 -0.25 0.75
CA LEU A 28 -9.79 -0.33 0.99
C LEU A 28 -10.34 0.90 1.70
N ALA A 29 -9.49 1.57 2.48
CA ALA A 29 -9.77 2.86 3.08
C ALA A 29 -8.78 3.92 2.59
N LYS A 30 -9.24 5.17 2.50
CA LYS A 30 -8.42 6.34 2.15
C LYS A 30 -8.12 7.20 3.39
N PRO A 31 -7.04 8.01 3.38
CA PRO A 31 -6.80 8.99 4.44
C PRO A 31 -8.03 9.89 4.67
N GLY A 32 -8.45 10.02 5.92
CA GLY A 32 -9.64 10.77 6.32
C GLY A 32 -10.94 9.97 6.35
N GLU A 33 -10.98 8.75 5.83
CA GLU A 33 -12.14 7.89 5.97
C GLU A 33 -12.23 7.29 7.38
N GLN A 34 -13.44 7.23 7.92
CA GLN A 34 -13.71 6.58 9.19
C GLN A 34 -13.64 5.05 9.01
N VAL A 35 -13.00 4.37 9.95
CA VAL A 35 -12.89 2.91 9.98
C VAL A 35 -13.31 2.38 11.33
N SER A 36 -13.89 1.18 11.34
CA SER A 36 -14.28 0.47 12.57
C SER A 36 -13.25 -0.58 12.96
N ARG A 37 -13.21 -0.95 14.24
CA ARG A 37 -12.34 -2.05 14.70
C ARG A 37 -12.68 -3.35 13.94
N GLY A 38 -11.65 -3.98 13.39
CA GLY A 38 -11.80 -5.21 12.60
C GLY A 38 -12.12 -4.98 11.12
N GLN A 39 -12.40 -3.74 10.71
CA GLN A 39 -12.56 -3.40 9.30
C GLN A 39 -11.19 -3.49 8.60
N PRO A 40 -11.06 -4.25 7.50
CA PRO A 40 -9.84 -4.30 6.73
C PRO A 40 -9.60 -2.96 6.02
N VAL A 41 -8.36 -2.46 6.10
CA VAL A 41 -7.93 -1.19 5.48
C VAL A 41 -7.06 -1.42 4.25
N LEU A 42 -6.37 -2.56 4.20
CA LEU A 42 -5.58 -3.03 3.07
C LEU A 42 -5.96 -4.48 2.75
N GLU A 43 -6.05 -4.79 1.46
CA GLU A 43 -6.09 -6.18 0.97
C GLU A 43 -4.76 -6.49 0.29
N LEU A 44 -4.11 -7.59 0.68
CA LEU A 44 -2.85 -8.03 0.10
C LEU A 44 -3.13 -9.19 -0.86
N ARG A 45 -2.56 -9.13 -2.06
CA ARG A 45 -2.67 -10.18 -3.08
C ARG A 45 -1.30 -10.66 -3.48
N ALA A 46 -1.13 -11.98 -3.59
CA ALA A 46 0.07 -12.64 -4.08
C ALA A 46 -0.29 -14.01 -4.65
N ASP A 47 0.57 -14.53 -5.53
CA ASP A 47 0.42 -15.90 -6.07
C ASP A 47 0.88 -16.98 -5.09
N ASP A 48 1.58 -16.60 -4.02
CA ASP A 48 2.23 -17.50 -3.07
C ASP A 48 2.11 -16.96 -1.64
N GLU A 49 1.66 -17.82 -0.72
CA GLU A 49 1.42 -17.49 0.68
C GLU A 49 2.68 -17.09 1.48
N PHE A 50 3.86 -17.62 1.13
CA PHE A 50 5.12 -17.36 1.83
C PHE A 50 5.58 -15.90 1.72
N ARG A 51 4.94 -15.12 0.84
CA ARG A 51 5.23 -13.70 0.63
C ARG A 51 4.56 -12.79 1.66
N PHE A 52 3.43 -13.23 2.24
CA PHE A 52 2.63 -12.37 3.13
C PHE A 52 3.38 -11.95 4.38
N GLY A 53 4.15 -12.82 5.03
CA GLY A 53 4.89 -12.48 6.25
C GLY A 53 5.86 -11.31 6.05
N ARG A 54 6.65 -11.36 4.97
CA ARG A 54 7.60 -10.28 4.63
C ARG A 54 6.90 -9.01 4.18
N ALA A 55 5.77 -9.12 3.48
CA ALA A 55 4.96 -7.97 3.05
C ALA A 55 4.30 -7.28 4.25
N ALA A 56 3.71 -8.03 5.18
CA ALA A 56 3.11 -7.53 6.42
C ALA A 56 4.16 -6.83 7.29
N GLY A 57 5.36 -7.39 7.42
CA GLY A 57 6.46 -6.73 8.12
C GLY A 57 6.85 -5.38 7.52
N ALA A 58 6.71 -5.19 6.20
CA ALA A 58 6.95 -3.89 5.55
C ALA A 58 5.81 -2.87 5.76
N LEU A 59 4.67 -3.29 6.30
CA LEU A 59 3.53 -2.44 6.61
C LEU A 59 3.51 -1.99 8.08
N ALA A 60 4.45 -2.45 8.91
CA ALA A 60 4.57 -1.99 10.28
C ALA A 60 4.74 -0.46 10.31
N GLY A 61 3.82 0.24 11.00
CA GLY A 61 3.79 1.70 11.07
C GLY A 61 3.38 2.42 9.78
N ALA A 62 2.91 1.70 8.75
CA ALA A 62 2.51 2.31 7.48
C ALA A 62 1.11 2.96 7.51
N ILE A 63 0.35 2.77 8.59
CA ILE A 63 -1.01 3.28 8.78
C ILE A 63 -1.10 3.89 10.18
N GLU A 64 -1.67 5.08 10.26
CA GLU A 64 -2.03 5.76 11.49
C GLU A 64 -3.55 5.94 11.53
N ILE A 65 -4.15 5.71 12.70
CA ILE A 65 -5.59 5.90 12.93
C ILE A 65 -5.73 6.92 14.06
N GLY A 66 -6.29 8.09 13.73
CA GLY A 66 -6.54 9.19 14.66
C GLY A 66 -8.03 9.40 14.92
N ALA A 67 -8.34 10.27 15.90
CA ALA A 67 -9.71 10.65 16.22
C ALA A 67 -10.34 11.61 15.20
N GLU A 68 -9.50 12.39 14.52
CA GLU A 68 -9.91 13.38 13.54
C GLU A 68 -9.28 13.06 12.18
N PRO A 69 -9.97 13.37 11.06
CA PRO A 69 -9.38 13.23 9.73
C PRO A 69 -8.19 14.22 9.59
N PRO A 70 -7.10 13.82 8.92
CA PRO A 70 -5.99 14.72 8.66
C PRO A 70 -6.41 15.83 7.70
N GLU A 71 -5.72 16.98 7.76
CA GLU A 71 -5.91 18.02 6.75
C GLU A 71 -5.52 17.49 5.36
N PRO A 72 -6.40 17.57 4.35
CA PRO A 72 -6.08 17.07 3.03
C PRO A 72 -5.07 17.98 2.34
N GLY A 73 -3.92 17.42 1.97
CA GLY A 73 -2.96 18.08 1.08
C GLY A 73 -3.41 18.06 -0.38
N PRO A 74 -2.98 19.03 -1.21
CA PRO A 74 -3.33 19.02 -2.63
C PRO A 74 -2.62 17.88 -3.36
N VAL A 75 -3.35 17.17 -4.22
CA VAL A 75 -2.78 16.09 -5.07
C VAL A 75 -1.76 16.65 -6.08
N VAL A 76 -1.96 17.89 -6.51
CA VAL A 76 -1.03 18.63 -7.38
C VAL A 76 -0.49 19.81 -6.58
N LEU A 77 0.81 19.75 -6.23
CA LEU A 77 1.45 20.81 -5.43
C LEU A 77 1.71 22.07 -6.25
N ALA A 78 2.24 21.92 -7.46
CA ALA A 78 2.57 23.02 -8.35
C ALA A 78 2.70 22.53 -9.80
N ARG A 79 2.56 23.45 -10.76
CA ARG A 79 2.95 23.25 -12.15
C ARG A 79 4.20 24.09 -12.41
N ILE A 80 5.30 23.44 -12.78
CA ILE A 80 6.53 24.10 -13.20
C ILE A 80 6.50 24.22 -14.73
N GLY A 81 6.52 25.45 -15.23
CA GLY A 81 6.63 25.78 -16.65
C GLY A 81 7.56 26.99 -16.82
N PRO A 82 7.96 27.33 -18.06
CA PRO A 82 8.69 28.57 -18.32
C PRO A 82 7.91 29.81 -17.84
#